data_AF-A0A4Q2WXD9-F1
#
_entry.id   AF-A0A4Q2WXD9-F1
#
_cell.length_a   1.000
_cell.length_b   1.000
_cell.length_c   1.000
_cell.angle_alpha   90.00
_cell.angle_beta   90.00
_cell.angle_gamma   90.00
#
_symmetry.space_group_name_H-M   'P 1'
#
loop_
_entity.id
_entity.type
_entity.pdbx_description
1 polymer ?
#
loop_
_entity_poly.entity_id
_entity_poly.type
_entity_poly.pdbx_seq_one_letter_code
_entity_poly.pdbx_strand_id
1 'polypeptide(L)'
;MNACGWALLGGALAVAGCAKQRVPEDFQLSALLQREDAKAAGSPALDAQAVGCLRAWSGDAELAKGLTVLVAGEDGRKRCHDRLQGWLADSSRNPAKFTFEEVSTPEVARRAKALLDAQAGEVRAPGSGGVPEALRKPVAVVKPRAPDPSVNLGAAGAELSEAEALCTQAAEKAQADGGGPRSSLQRFAGYCGGRLQKLRATMEAAAKAGRKPEDLEPYATSARGLATTARELLAAPPG
;
A
#
# COMPACT_ATOMS: atom_id res chain seq x y z
N MET A 1 43.72 38.94 -37.81
CA MET A 1 43.41 37.99 -36.71
C MET A 1 42.02 38.34 -36.19
N ASN A 2 41.12 37.37 -36.32
CA ASN A 2 39.68 37.51 -36.09
C ASN A 2 39.35 37.63 -34.60
N ALA A 3 38.50 38.57 -34.23
CA ALA A 3 37.58 38.45 -33.10
C ALA A 3 36.36 39.35 -33.33
N CYS A 4 35.31 38.79 -33.94
CA CYS A 4 33.97 39.37 -33.95
C CYS A 4 33.39 39.26 -32.53
N GLY A 5 33.45 40.35 -31.76
CA GLY A 5 32.67 40.51 -30.53
C GLY A 5 31.24 40.93 -30.87
N TRP A 6 30.32 39.97 -30.91
CA TRP A 6 28.90 40.24 -31.10
C TRP A 6 28.24 40.68 -29.79
N ALA A 7 27.65 41.88 -29.87
CA ALA A 7 26.30 42.24 -29.42
C ALA A 7 25.84 41.98 -27.97
N LEU A 8 25.65 43.11 -27.28
CA LEU A 8 24.45 43.48 -26.52
C LEU A 8 23.25 42.53 -26.64
N LEU A 9 22.81 41.99 -25.51
CA LEU A 9 21.42 41.66 -25.17
C LEU A 9 21.35 41.80 -23.64
N GLY A 10 20.88 42.93 -23.13
CA GLY A 10 19.45 43.17 -23.06
C GLY A 10 18.96 42.49 -21.80
N GLY A 11 18.97 43.22 -20.68
CA GLY A 11 18.50 42.74 -19.39
C GLY A 11 17.03 42.33 -19.48
N ALA A 12 16.80 41.05 -19.73
CA ALA A 12 15.57 40.41 -19.34
C ALA A 12 15.63 40.25 -17.82
N LEU A 13 15.16 41.29 -17.11
CA LEU A 13 14.43 41.11 -15.87
C LEU A 13 13.27 40.16 -16.21
N ALA A 14 13.55 38.86 -16.23
CA ALA A 14 12.52 37.85 -16.12
C ALA A 14 11.90 38.11 -14.76
N VAL A 15 10.77 38.81 -14.80
CA VAL A 15 9.76 38.80 -13.75
C VAL A 15 9.40 37.33 -13.60
N ALA A 16 10.19 36.59 -12.82
CA ALA A 16 9.76 35.39 -12.15
C ALA A 16 8.67 35.89 -11.20
N GLY A 17 7.47 36.08 -11.77
CA GLY A 17 6.27 36.12 -10.99
C GLY A 17 6.32 34.85 -10.17
N CYS A 18 6.57 35.00 -8.87
CA CYS A 18 6.30 33.97 -7.90
C CYS A 18 4.80 33.69 -8.01
N ALA A 19 4.42 32.87 -8.98
CA ALA A 19 3.13 32.23 -8.98
C ALA A 19 3.08 31.52 -7.63
N LYS A 20 2.31 32.09 -6.70
CA LYS A 20 2.10 31.50 -5.38
C LYS A 20 1.68 30.06 -5.63
N GLN A 21 2.58 29.12 -5.34
CA GLN A 21 2.28 27.70 -5.41
C GLN A 21 1.07 27.48 -4.52
N ARG A 22 -0.06 27.08 -5.11
CA ARG A 22 -1.30 26.97 -4.35
C ARG A 22 -1.16 25.73 -3.49
N VAL A 23 -1.25 25.91 -2.18
CA VAL A 23 -1.18 24.82 -1.23
C VAL A 23 -2.60 24.31 -0.97
N PRO A 24 -2.90 23.01 -1.20
CA PRO A 24 -4.20 22.45 -0.89
C PRO A 24 -4.58 22.64 0.59
N GLU A 25 -5.82 22.98 0.87
CA GLU A 25 -6.40 22.92 2.21
C GLU A 25 -6.68 21.46 2.63
N ASP A 26 -6.83 21.21 3.94
CA ASP A 26 -6.95 19.83 4.45
C ASP A 26 -8.17 19.09 3.89
N PHE A 27 -9.29 19.79 3.68
CA PHE A 27 -10.47 19.19 3.06
C PHE A 27 -10.25 18.84 1.58
N GLN A 28 -9.48 19.66 0.86
CA GLN A 28 -9.15 19.43 -0.55
C GLN A 28 -8.17 18.26 -0.69
N LEU A 29 -7.18 18.20 0.20
CA LEU A 29 -6.22 17.12 0.29
C LEU A 29 -6.91 15.80 0.68
N SER A 30 -7.87 15.87 1.61
CA SER A 30 -8.68 14.72 2.01
C SER A 30 -9.55 14.21 0.87
N ALA A 31 -10.23 15.10 0.13
CA ALA A 31 -11.05 14.73 -1.02
C ALA A 31 -10.21 14.10 -2.15
N LEU A 32 -9.03 14.66 -2.43
CA LEU A 32 -8.10 14.12 -3.41
C LEU A 32 -7.63 12.70 -3.03
N LEU A 33 -7.31 12.51 -1.75
CA LEU A 33 -6.72 11.27 -1.23
C LEU A 33 -7.72 10.26 -0.68
N GLN A 34 -9.02 10.55 -0.78
CA GLN A 34 -10.08 9.69 -0.27
C GLN A 34 -10.10 8.36 -1.02
N ARG A 35 -10.30 7.25 -0.31
CA ARG A 35 -10.47 5.95 -0.97
C ARG A 35 -11.78 5.91 -1.75
N GLU A 36 -11.78 5.24 -2.90
CA GLU A 36 -12.99 5.06 -3.72
C GLU A 36 -14.14 4.39 -2.95
N ASP A 37 -13.83 3.34 -2.19
CA ASP A 37 -14.82 2.63 -1.38
C ASP A 37 -15.33 3.47 -0.20
N ALA A 38 -14.46 4.32 0.36
CA ALA A 38 -14.86 5.28 1.39
C ALA A 38 -15.76 6.39 0.84
N LYS A 39 -15.50 6.88 -0.38
CA LYS A 39 -16.34 7.86 -1.07
C LYS A 39 -17.76 7.32 -1.29
N ALA A 40 -17.88 6.08 -1.75
CA ALA A 40 -19.18 5.42 -1.92
C ALA A 40 -19.94 5.22 -0.58
N ALA A 41 -19.21 5.03 0.51
CA ALA A 41 -19.77 4.86 1.86
C ALA A 41 -19.94 6.17 2.65
N GLY A 42 -19.62 7.33 2.07
CA GLY A 42 -19.65 8.63 2.77
C GLY A 42 -18.63 8.77 3.92
N SER A 43 -17.56 7.97 3.91
CA SER A 43 -16.52 7.96 4.94
C SER A 43 -15.33 8.85 4.54
N PRO A 44 -14.72 9.61 5.47
CA PRO A 44 -13.55 10.44 5.17
C PRO A 44 -12.24 9.64 4.98
N ALA A 45 -12.27 8.30 5.01
CA ALA A 45 -11.07 7.47 5.05
C ALA A 45 -10.12 7.70 3.85
N LEU A 46 -8.87 8.03 4.17
CA LEU A 46 -7.81 8.27 3.18
C LEU A 46 -7.13 6.98 2.72
N ASP A 47 -6.62 7.01 1.50
CA ASP A 47 -5.85 5.91 0.91
C ASP A 47 -4.39 5.99 1.40
N ALA A 48 -4.01 5.05 2.26
CA ALA A 48 -2.66 4.96 2.81
C ALA A 48 -1.57 4.78 1.73
N GLN A 49 -1.90 4.13 0.61
CA GLN A 49 -0.96 3.98 -0.51
C GLN A 49 -0.75 5.31 -1.22
N ALA A 50 -1.80 6.10 -1.42
CA ALA A 50 -1.69 7.42 -2.03
C ALA A 50 -0.91 8.41 -1.16
N VAL A 51 -1.15 8.41 0.16
CA VAL A 51 -0.34 9.17 1.12
C VAL A 51 1.12 8.70 1.09
N GLY A 52 1.35 7.38 0.99
CA GLY A 52 2.70 6.81 0.80
C GLY A 52 3.38 7.30 -0.48
N CYS A 53 2.64 7.44 -1.57
CA CYS A 53 3.14 7.98 -2.83
C CYS A 53 3.52 9.47 -2.71
N LEU A 54 2.72 10.30 -2.03
CA LEU A 54 3.08 11.70 -1.77
C LEU A 54 4.36 11.80 -0.94
N ARG A 55 4.50 10.97 0.10
CA ARG A 55 5.71 10.90 0.92
C ARG A 55 6.94 10.54 0.08
N ALA A 56 6.82 9.54 -0.81
CA ALA A 56 7.92 9.10 -1.68
C ALA A 56 8.39 10.17 -2.68
N TRP A 57 7.45 11.00 -3.15
CA TRP A 57 7.72 12.05 -4.14
C TRP A 57 8.09 13.41 -3.53
N SER A 58 7.94 13.57 -2.23
CA SER A 58 8.21 14.84 -1.57
C SER A 58 9.66 15.29 -1.53
N GLY A 59 10.61 14.39 -1.80
CA GLY A 59 12.03 14.66 -1.65
C GLY A 59 12.47 14.81 -0.19
N ASP A 60 11.55 14.65 0.78
CA ASP A 60 11.85 14.67 2.21
C ASP A 60 12.25 13.26 2.68
N ALA A 61 13.52 13.13 3.08
CA ALA A 61 14.09 11.85 3.52
C ALA A 61 13.43 11.31 4.80
N GLU A 62 12.97 12.17 5.71
CA GLU A 62 12.27 11.76 6.93
C GLU A 62 10.89 11.20 6.59
N LEU A 63 10.17 11.85 5.66
CA LEU A 63 8.89 11.33 5.17
C LEU A 63 9.04 10.02 4.42
N ALA A 64 10.16 9.78 3.74
CA ALA A 64 10.43 8.54 3.04
C ALA A 64 10.73 7.35 3.97
N LYS A 65 11.09 7.59 5.24
CA LYS A 65 11.41 6.52 6.20
C LYS A 65 10.24 5.56 6.38
N GLY A 66 10.54 4.26 6.38
CA GLY A 66 9.55 3.20 6.58
C GLY A 66 8.60 2.97 5.40
N LEU A 67 8.81 3.64 4.26
CA LEU A 67 8.18 3.24 3.00
C LEU A 67 8.83 1.95 2.48
N THR A 68 8.02 1.05 1.93
CA THR A 68 8.53 -0.19 1.34
C THR A 68 9.31 0.13 0.06
N VAL A 69 10.24 -0.75 -0.31
CA VAL A 69 11.02 -0.63 -1.56
C VAL A 69 10.10 -0.57 -2.78
N LEU A 70 8.92 -1.18 -2.72
CA LEU A 70 7.90 -1.14 -3.77
C LEU A 70 7.34 0.27 -4.06
N VAL A 71 7.51 1.20 -3.13
CA VAL A 71 7.06 2.59 -3.20
C VAL A 71 8.24 3.56 -3.30
N ALA A 72 9.32 3.31 -2.56
CA ALA A 72 10.50 4.19 -2.51
C ALA A 72 11.52 3.96 -3.63
N GLY A 73 11.54 2.77 -4.26
CA GLY A 73 12.39 2.47 -5.41
C GLY A 73 11.98 3.25 -6.67
N GLU A 74 12.85 3.33 -7.68
CA GLU A 74 12.61 4.10 -8.91
C GLU A 74 11.31 3.69 -9.64
N ASP A 75 11.13 2.39 -9.87
CA ASP A 75 9.90 1.84 -10.44
C ASP A 75 8.68 2.09 -9.55
N GLY A 76 8.87 2.07 -8.23
CA GLY A 76 7.84 2.36 -7.24
C GLY A 76 7.36 3.81 -7.31
N ARG A 77 8.31 4.73 -7.38
CA ARG A 77 8.06 6.15 -7.57
C ARG A 77 7.35 6.40 -8.90
N LYS A 78 7.81 5.81 -10.00
CA LYS A 78 7.12 5.92 -11.30
C LYS A 78 5.64 5.50 -11.21
N ARG A 79 5.36 4.31 -10.66
CA ARG A 79 3.98 3.84 -10.44
C ARG A 79 3.17 4.78 -9.54
N CYS A 80 3.80 5.33 -8.51
CA CYS A 80 3.17 6.30 -7.62
C CYS A 80 2.83 7.61 -8.34
N HIS A 81 3.70 8.09 -9.21
CA HIS A 81 3.48 9.28 -10.02
C HIS A 81 2.31 9.06 -10.98
N ASP A 82 2.31 7.96 -11.73
CA ASP A 82 1.24 7.66 -12.70
C ASP A 82 -0.13 7.54 -12.01
N ARG A 83 -0.18 6.91 -10.82
CA ARG A 83 -1.40 6.83 -10.01
C ARG A 83 -1.87 8.22 -9.56
N LEU A 84 -0.98 9.03 -9.00
CA LEU A 84 -1.32 10.37 -8.51
C LEU A 84 -1.74 11.29 -9.66
N GLN A 85 -1.11 11.20 -10.84
CA GLN A 85 -1.56 11.92 -12.02
C GLN A 85 -2.97 11.53 -12.44
N GLY A 86 -3.31 10.23 -12.42
CA GLY A 86 -4.67 9.78 -12.69
C GLY A 86 -5.70 10.40 -11.74
N TRP A 87 -5.34 10.57 -10.46
CA TRP A 87 -6.22 11.20 -9.46
C TRP A 87 -6.32 12.71 -9.62
N LEU A 88 -5.22 13.36 -9.96
CA LEU A 88 -5.19 14.80 -10.23
C LEU A 88 -5.95 15.14 -11.53
N ALA A 89 -6.01 14.22 -12.49
CA ALA A 89 -6.80 14.36 -13.71
C ALA A 89 -8.31 14.13 -13.48
N ASP A 90 -8.69 13.42 -12.42
CA ASP A 90 -10.10 13.23 -12.05
C ASP A 90 -10.67 14.52 -11.45
N SER A 91 -11.45 15.25 -12.26
CA SER A 91 -12.12 16.49 -11.85
C SER A 91 -13.07 16.33 -10.65
N SER A 92 -13.54 15.11 -10.35
CA SER A 92 -14.37 14.83 -9.18
C SER A 92 -13.57 14.70 -7.88
N ARG A 93 -12.26 14.43 -7.99
CA ARG A 93 -11.31 14.33 -6.87
C ARG A 93 -10.49 15.62 -6.72
N ASN A 94 -10.21 16.29 -7.84
CA ASN A 94 -9.40 17.48 -7.92
C ASN A 94 -10.15 18.65 -8.59
N PRO A 95 -11.27 19.14 -8.01
CA PRO A 95 -12.04 20.23 -8.61
C PRO A 95 -11.24 21.54 -8.69
N ALA A 96 -10.29 21.73 -7.77
CA ALA A 96 -9.39 22.89 -7.73
C ALA A 96 -8.22 22.81 -8.73
N LYS A 97 -8.08 21.67 -9.43
CA LYS A 97 -7.06 21.41 -10.45
C LYS A 97 -5.64 21.68 -9.94
N PHE A 98 -5.31 21.10 -8.79
CA PHE A 98 -3.94 21.08 -8.30
C PHE A 98 -3.05 20.29 -9.24
N THR A 99 -1.80 20.71 -9.41
CA THR A 99 -0.79 19.96 -10.16
C THR A 99 -0.05 18.97 -9.27
N PHE A 100 0.72 18.08 -9.90
CA PHE A 100 1.55 17.13 -9.17
C PHE A 100 2.58 17.84 -8.29
N GLU A 101 3.20 18.90 -8.80
CA GLU A 101 4.21 19.71 -8.10
C GLU A 101 3.60 20.46 -6.90
N GLU A 102 2.34 20.90 -7.00
CA GLU A 102 1.62 21.55 -5.89
C GLU A 102 1.35 20.56 -4.74
N VAL A 103 0.97 19.31 -5.05
CA VAL A 103 0.59 18.32 -4.03
C VAL A 103 1.76 17.47 -3.52
N SER A 104 2.85 17.37 -4.26
CA SER A 104 4.00 16.55 -3.89
C SER A 104 4.97 17.26 -2.95
N THR A 105 4.76 18.53 -2.57
CA THR A 105 5.69 19.22 -1.67
C THR A 105 5.83 18.54 -0.28
N PRO A 106 6.97 18.69 0.42
CA PRO A 106 7.16 18.17 1.79
C PRO A 106 6.08 18.60 2.77
N GLU A 107 5.63 19.85 2.68
CA GLU A 107 4.58 20.39 3.56
C GLU A 107 3.25 19.67 3.34
N VAL A 108 2.83 19.50 2.09
CA VAL A 108 1.59 18.80 1.74
C VAL A 108 1.68 17.33 2.11
N ALA A 109 2.82 16.68 1.87
CA ALA A 109 3.04 15.29 2.26
C ALA A 109 3.02 15.08 3.79
N ARG A 110 3.56 16.03 4.58
CA ARG A 110 3.44 16.02 6.05
C ARG A 110 1.99 16.14 6.49
N ARG A 111 1.22 17.06 5.89
CA ARG A 111 -0.20 17.24 6.20
C ARG A 111 -1.04 16.03 5.82
N ALA A 112 -0.82 15.45 4.63
CA ALA A 112 -1.47 14.22 4.20
C ALA A 112 -1.21 13.06 5.18
N LYS A 113 0.03 12.93 5.67
CA LYS A 113 0.39 11.94 6.68
C LYS A 113 -0.31 12.24 8.01
N ALA A 114 -0.33 13.48 8.47
CA ALA A 114 -1.00 13.88 9.70
C ALA A 114 -2.50 13.61 9.65
N LEU A 115 -3.16 13.88 8.51
CA LEU A 115 -4.58 13.56 8.29
C LEU A 115 -4.84 12.05 8.34
N LEU A 116 -3.98 11.25 7.70
CA LEU A 116 -4.06 9.79 7.76
C LEU A 116 -3.87 9.26 9.19
N ASP A 117 -2.89 9.82 9.92
CA ASP A 117 -2.62 9.45 11.32
C ASP A 117 -3.75 9.90 12.26
N ALA A 118 -4.38 11.05 12.01
CA ALA A 118 -5.52 11.54 12.76
C ALA A 118 -6.74 10.61 12.63
N GLN A 119 -6.94 10.00 11.46
CA GLN A 119 -7.97 8.97 11.26
C GLN A 119 -7.64 7.67 12.02
N ALA A 120 -6.36 7.37 12.21
CA ALA A 120 -5.95 6.29 13.11
C ALA A 120 -6.12 6.69 14.61
N GLY A 121 -6.10 8.00 14.90
CA GLY A 121 -6.29 8.61 16.22
C GLY A 121 -7.75 8.76 16.66
N GLU A 122 -8.72 8.94 15.75
CA GLU A 122 -10.15 8.87 16.09
C GLU A 122 -10.59 7.46 16.52
N VAL A 123 -9.79 6.44 16.23
CA VAL A 123 -9.95 5.08 16.78
C VAL A 123 -9.16 4.90 18.09
N ARG A 124 -8.36 5.88 18.54
CA ARG A 124 -7.54 5.79 19.77
C ARG A 124 -7.29 7.14 20.45
N ALA A 125 -8.18 7.53 21.36
CA ALA A 125 -7.73 8.30 22.53
C ALA A 125 -6.99 7.33 23.49
N PRO A 126 -5.79 7.67 23.99
CA PRO A 126 -5.05 6.85 24.93
C PRO A 126 -5.59 7.08 26.34
N GLY A 127 -6.55 6.27 26.75
CA GLY A 127 -6.95 6.08 28.14
C GLY A 127 -6.69 4.64 28.53
N SER A 128 -5.94 4.45 29.61
CA SER A 128 -5.58 3.20 30.26
C SER A 128 -6.72 2.18 30.27
N GLY A 129 -6.66 1.23 29.34
CA GLY A 129 -7.61 0.15 29.23
C GLY A 129 -7.15 -0.72 28.09
N GLY A 130 -6.49 -1.84 28.42
CA GLY A 130 -6.28 -2.88 27.43
C GLY A 130 -7.61 -3.14 26.70
N VAL A 131 -7.56 -3.31 25.37
CA VAL A 131 -8.72 -3.71 24.57
C VAL A 131 -9.47 -4.77 25.39
N PRO A 132 -10.75 -4.54 25.78
CA PRO A 132 -11.49 -5.50 26.58
C PRO A 132 -11.31 -6.88 25.96
N GLU A 133 -10.99 -7.88 26.77
CA GLU A 133 -10.70 -9.22 26.26
C GLU A 133 -11.84 -9.75 25.38
N ALA A 134 -13.07 -9.33 25.65
CA ALA A 134 -14.27 -9.58 24.86
C ALA A 134 -14.27 -8.98 23.43
N LEU A 135 -13.45 -7.97 23.14
CA LEU A 135 -13.30 -7.33 21.82
C LEU A 135 -12.00 -7.71 21.11
N ARG A 136 -11.09 -8.46 21.75
CA ARG A 136 -10.03 -9.18 21.05
C ARG A 136 -10.69 -10.30 20.25
N LYS A 137 -11.22 -9.96 19.07
CA LYS A 137 -11.60 -10.99 18.11
C LYS A 137 -10.34 -11.84 17.89
N PRO A 138 -10.37 -13.14 18.21
CA PRO A 138 -9.30 -14.03 17.81
C PRO A 138 -9.11 -13.81 16.32
N VAL A 139 -7.87 -13.63 15.87
CA VAL A 139 -7.60 -13.82 14.45
C VAL A 139 -8.00 -15.26 14.19
N ALA A 140 -9.15 -15.45 13.55
CA ALA A 140 -9.64 -16.77 13.21
C ALA A 140 -8.54 -17.41 12.37
N VAL A 141 -8.03 -18.57 12.81
CA VAL A 141 -7.17 -19.38 11.95
C VAL A 141 -8.04 -19.77 10.76
N VAL A 142 -7.86 -19.04 9.67
CA VAL A 142 -8.54 -19.33 8.42
C VAL A 142 -7.89 -20.59 7.89
N LYS A 143 -8.52 -21.74 8.16
CA LYS A 143 -8.03 -23.02 7.66
C LYS A 143 -7.98 -22.97 6.13
N PRO A 144 -6.88 -23.44 5.51
CA PRO A 144 -6.81 -23.59 4.08
C PRO A 144 -8.02 -24.38 3.56
N ARG A 145 -8.59 -23.92 2.44
CA ARG A 145 -9.66 -24.66 1.78
C ARG A 145 -9.06 -25.97 1.25
N ALA A 146 -9.75 -27.09 1.48
CA ALA A 146 -9.31 -28.37 0.93
C ALA A 146 -9.15 -28.27 -0.61
N PRO A 147 -8.04 -28.78 -1.18
CA PRO A 147 -7.86 -28.82 -2.62
C PRO A 147 -9.02 -29.56 -3.28
N ASP A 148 -9.51 -29.04 -4.40
CA ASP A 148 -10.43 -29.80 -5.25
C ASP A 148 -9.67 -30.94 -5.97
N PRO A 149 -9.97 -32.22 -5.67
CA PRO A 149 -9.24 -33.35 -6.28
C PRO A 149 -9.49 -33.50 -7.79
N SER A 150 -10.50 -32.82 -8.34
CA SER A 150 -10.80 -32.82 -9.78
C SER A 150 -9.94 -31.84 -10.58
N VAL A 151 -9.10 -31.04 -9.90
CA VAL A 151 -8.32 -29.97 -10.53
C VAL A 151 -6.82 -30.23 -10.38
N ASN A 152 -6.10 -30.28 -11.51
CA ASN A 152 -4.65 -30.33 -11.51
C ASN A 152 -4.05 -28.91 -11.66
N LEU A 153 -3.41 -28.42 -10.60
CA LEU A 153 -2.73 -27.12 -10.58
C LEU A 153 -1.23 -27.22 -10.88
N GLY A 154 -0.70 -28.41 -11.12
CA GLY A 154 0.73 -28.64 -11.40
C GLY A 154 1.67 -28.11 -10.31
N ALA A 155 2.84 -27.62 -10.73
CA ALA A 155 3.85 -27.05 -9.83
C ALA A 155 3.32 -25.85 -9.02
N ALA A 156 2.45 -25.02 -9.62
CA ALA A 156 1.81 -23.91 -8.95
C ALA A 156 0.94 -24.37 -7.76
N GLY A 157 0.33 -25.55 -7.86
CA GLY A 157 -0.41 -26.17 -6.75
C GLY A 157 0.47 -26.56 -5.56
N ALA A 158 1.72 -26.98 -5.83
CA ALA A 158 2.69 -27.29 -4.77
C ALA A 158 3.15 -26.02 -4.05
N GLU A 159 3.50 -24.96 -4.79
CA GLU A 159 3.89 -23.66 -4.21
C GLU A 159 2.75 -23.05 -3.38
N LEU A 160 1.51 -23.14 -3.86
CA LEU A 160 0.33 -22.71 -3.11
C LEU A 160 0.16 -23.48 -1.80
N SER A 161 0.32 -24.81 -1.85
CA SER A 161 0.15 -25.66 -0.66
C SER A 161 1.24 -25.41 0.37
N GLU A 162 2.47 -25.15 -0.06
CA GLU A 162 3.56 -24.74 0.83
C GLU A 162 3.25 -23.41 1.52
N ALA A 163 2.79 -22.41 0.77
CA ALA A 163 2.40 -21.11 1.33
C ALA A 163 1.25 -21.24 2.36
N GLU A 164 0.28 -22.12 2.10
CA GLU A 164 -0.82 -22.41 3.02
C GLU A 164 -0.34 -23.06 4.32
N ALA A 165 0.60 -24.01 4.25
CA ALA A 165 1.19 -24.62 5.42
C ALA A 165 1.94 -23.57 6.27
N LEU A 166 2.75 -22.72 5.64
CA LEU A 166 3.52 -21.68 6.34
C LEU A 166 2.60 -20.62 6.96
N CYS A 167 1.53 -20.23 6.29
CA CYS A 167 0.60 -19.25 6.85
C CYS A 167 -0.29 -19.82 7.95
N THR A 168 -0.57 -21.13 7.93
CA THR A 168 -1.18 -21.83 9.06
C THR A 168 -0.24 -21.81 10.26
N GLN A 169 1.03 -22.15 10.07
CA GLN A 169 2.05 -22.08 11.14
C GLN A 169 2.20 -20.66 11.69
N ALA A 170 2.19 -19.64 10.82
CA ALA A 170 2.27 -18.24 11.24
C ALA A 170 1.05 -17.85 12.09
N ALA A 171 -0.15 -18.31 11.75
CA ALA A 171 -1.36 -18.06 12.53
C ALA A 171 -1.33 -18.79 13.89
N GLU A 172 -0.89 -20.04 13.92
CA GLU A 172 -0.74 -20.81 15.15
C GLU A 172 0.29 -20.17 16.09
N LYS A 173 1.45 -19.77 15.57
CA LYS A 173 2.47 -19.05 16.34
C LYS A 173 1.95 -17.70 16.84
N ALA A 174 1.23 -16.95 16.01
CA ALA A 174 0.66 -15.66 16.41
C ALA A 174 -0.36 -15.79 17.55
N GLN A 175 -1.12 -16.89 17.56
CA GLN A 175 -2.02 -17.22 18.66
C GLN A 175 -1.28 -17.68 19.92
N ALA A 176 -0.24 -18.52 19.77
CA ALA A 176 0.55 -19.05 20.88
C ALA A 176 1.37 -17.98 21.60
N ASP A 177 1.92 -17.00 20.87
CA ASP A 177 2.75 -15.94 21.43
C ASP A 177 1.94 -14.93 22.28
N GLY A 178 0.60 -15.03 22.30
CA GLY A 178 -0.27 -14.10 23.03
C GLY A 178 -0.11 -12.63 22.59
N GLY A 179 0.60 -12.43 21.47
CA GLY A 179 1.06 -11.14 21.00
C GLY A 179 -0.13 -10.22 20.82
N GLY A 180 -0.08 -9.04 21.44
CA GLY A 180 -1.13 -8.05 21.31
C GLY A 180 -1.46 -7.80 19.82
N PRO A 181 -2.68 -7.32 19.49
CA PRO A 181 -3.21 -7.21 18.12
C PRO A 181 -2.40 -6.35 17.12
N ARG A 182 -1.21 -5.87 17.51
CA ARG A 182 -0.29 -5.05 16.74
C ARG A 182 1.00 -5.77 16.29
N SER A 183 1.27 -7.01 16.72
CA SER A 183 2.47 -7.72 16.26
C SER A 183 2.45 -7.89 14.73
N SER A 184 3.61 -7.83 14.09
CA SER A 184 3.75 -8.05 12.65
C SER A 184 3.22 -9.42 12.24
N LEU A 185 3.49 -10.43 13.07
CA LEU A 185 3.02 -11.80 12.89
C LEU A 185 1.49 -11.92 12.96
N GLN A 186 0.82 -11.29 13.93
CA GLN A 186 -0.65 -11.33 14.05
C GLN A 186 -1.35 -10.65 12.87
N ARG A 187 -0.82 -9.51 12.40
CA ARG A 187 -1.33 -8.80 11.21
C ARG A 187 -1.12 -9.62 9.93
N PHE A 188 0.06 -10.22 9.79
CA PHE A 188 0.38 -11.06 8.66
C PHE A 188 -0.47 -12.33 8.61
N ALA A 189 -0.64 -13.02 9.74
CA ALA A 189 -1.46 -14.24 9.83
C ALA A 189 -2.91 -14.01 9.35
N GLY A 190 -3.54 -12.91 9.79
CA GLY A 190 -4.89 -12.55 9.35
C GLY A 190 -4.98 -12.21 7.85
N TYR A 191 -3.94 -11.57 7.31
CA TYR A 191 -3.87 -11.26 5.88
C TYR A 191 -3.59 -12.52 5.03
N CYS A 192 -2.67 -13.37 5.45
CA CYS A 192 -2.17 -14.46 4.63
C CYS A 192 -3.25 -15.53 4.35
N GLY A 193 -3.97 -15.97 5.38
CA GLY A 193 -5.01 -16.99 5.21
C GLY A 193 -6.11 -16.56 4.23
N GLY A 194 -6.59 -15.31 4.34
CA GLY A 194 -7.61 -14.78 3.43
C GLY A 194 -7.10 -14.59 2.00
N ARG A 195 -5.81 -14.23 1.82
CA ARG A 195 -5.19 -14.08 0.50
C ARG A 195 -5.03 -15.44 -0.19
N LEU A 196 -4.58 -16.47 0.53
CA LEU A 196 -4.36 -17.81 -0.01
C LEU A 196 -5.66 -18.52 -0.38
N GLN A 197 -6.73 -18.37 0.42
CA GLN A 197 -8.03 -18.91 0.06
C GLN A 197 -8.56 -18.34 -1.26
N LYS A 198 -8.43 -17.02 -1.47
CA LYS A 198 -8.78 -16.37 -2.75
C LYS A 198 -7.89 -16.87 -3.89
N LEU A 199 -6.60 -17.05 -3.63
CA LEU A 199 -5.63 -17.53 -4.61
C LEU A 199 -5.98 -18.96 -5.08
N ARG A 200 -6.24 -19.87 -4.14
CA ARG A 200 -6.70 -21.24 -4.41
C ARG A 200 -7.97 -21.25 -5.25
N ALA A 201 -8.99 -20.51 -4.83
CA ALA A 201 -10.26 -20.44 -5.57
C ALA A 201 -10.07 -19.92 -7.01
N THR A 202 -9.18 -18.94 -7.19
CA THR A 202 -8.89 -18.37 -8.52
C THR A 202 -8.14 -19.37 -9.40
N MET A 203 -7.13 -20.05 -8.87
CA MET A 203 -6.39 -21.08 -9.61
C MET A 203 -7.27 -22.27 -9.99
N GLU A 204 -8.12 -22.73 -9.06
CA GLU A 204 -9.08 -23.80 -9.32
C GLU A 204 -10.11 -23.40 -10.39
N ALA A 205 -10.65 -22.18 -10.32
CA ALA A 205 -11.58 -21.68 -11.33
C ALA A 205 -10.90 -21.54 -12.71
N ALA A 206 -9.66 -21.05 -12.75
CA ALA A 206 -8.87 -20.92 -13.97
C ALA A 206 -8.61 -22.29 -14.62
N ALA A 207 -8.19 -23.28 -13.84
CA ALA A 207 -7.94 -24.63 -14.32
C ALA A 207 -9.24 -25.31 -14.80
N LYS A 208 -10.37 -25.12 -14.10
CA LYS A 208 -11.70 -25.58 -14.57
C LYS A 208 -12.14 -24.92 -15.87
N ALA A 209 -11.73 -23.67 -16.11
CA ALA A 209 -11.95 -22.97 -17.37
C ALA A 209 -10.99 -23.40 -18.50
N GLY A 210 -10.17 -24.43 -18.28
CA GLY A 210 -9.27 -24.99 -19.30
C GLY A 210 -7.93 -24.27 -19.43
N ARG A 211 -7.56 -23.40 -18.48
CA ARG A 211 -6.20 -22.83 -18.42
C ARG A 211 -5.19 -23.94 -18.15
N LYS A 212 -4.04 -23.88 -18.82
CA LYS A 212 -2.99 -24.86 -18.59
C LYS A 212 -2.24 -24.55 -17.29
N PRO A 213 -1.62 -25.54 -16.63
CA PRO A 213 -0.86 -25.32 -15.40
C PRO A 213 0.24 -24.25 -15.55
N GLU A 214 0.84 -24.10 -16.73
CA GLU A 214 1.88 -23.10 -16.98
C GLU A 214 1.33 -21.66 -16.93
N ASP A 215 0.04 -21.48 -17.24
CA ASP A 215 -0.63 -20.17 -17.17
C ASP A 215 -0.90 -19.73 -15.71
N LEU A 216 -0.65 -20.61 -14.74
CA LEU A 216 -0.85 -20.34 -13.32
C LEU A 216 0.38 -19.75 -12.62
N GLU A 217 1.50 -19.61 -13.32
CA GLU A 217 2.76 -19.08 -12.79
C GLU A 217 2.64 -17.70 -12.08
N PRO A 218 1.80 -16.75 -12.53
CA PRO A 218 1.60 -15.50 -11.80
C PRO A 218 0.98 -15.70 -10.40
N TYR A 219 0.11 -16.71 -10.27
CA TYR A 219 -0.47 -17.08 -8.98
C TYR A 219 0.56 -17.81 -8.10
N ALA A 220 1.36 -18.69 -8.70
CA ALA A 220 2.47 -19.38 -8.05
C ALA A 220 3.48 -18.37 -7.45
N THR A 221 3.85 -17.35 -8.23
CA THR A 221 4.70 -16.23 -7.78
C THR A 221 4.11 -15.48 -6.58
N SER A 222 2.79 -15.27 -6.57
CA SER A 222 2.11 -14.65 -5.43
C SER A 222 2.14 -15.54 -4.19
N ALA A 223 1.99 -16.86 -4.35
CA ALA A 223 2.12 -17.83 -3.26
C ALA A 223 3.56 -17.85 -2.69
N ARG A 224 4.58 -17.86 -3.55
CA ARG A 224 5.99 -17.79 -3.13
C ARG A 224 6.30 -16.54 -2.32
N GLY A 225 5.78 -15.38 -2.74
CA GLY A 225 5.95 -14.13 -1.98
C GLY A 225 5.38 -14.25 -0.55
N LEU A 226 4.19 -14.83 -0.40
CA LEU A 226 3.58 -15.07 0.91
C LEU A 226 4.38 -16.08 1.74
N ALA A 227 4.85 -17.17 1.11
CA ALA A 227 5.69 -18.16 1.76
C ALA A 227 6.99 -17.56 2.29
N THR A 228 7.68 -16.73 1.52
CA THR A 228 8.91 -16.04 1.94
C THR A 228 8.67 -15.16 3.16
N THR A 229 7.65 -14.30 3.12
CA THR A 229 7.30 -13.44 4.28
C THR A 229 6.90 -14.27 5.51
N ALA A 230 6.18 -15.37 5.31
CA ALA A 230 5.83 -16.27 6.42
C ALA A 230 7.08 -16.88 7.07
N ARG A 231 8.06 -17.35 6.29
CA ARG A 231 9.32 -17.90 6.82
C ARG A 231 10.10 -16.85 7.61
N GLU A 232 10.23 -15.63 7.07
CA GLU A 232 10.93 -14.53 7.75
C GLU A 232 10.30 -14.21 9.11
N LEU A 233 8.97 -14.12 9.17
CA LEU A 233 8.25 -13.79 10.40
C LEU A 233 8.23 -14.95 11.40
N LEU A 234 8.22 -16.21 10.92
CA LEU A 234 8.30 -17.39 11.78
C LEU A 234 9.70 -17.58 12.39
N ALA A 235 10.75 -17.19 11.67
CA ALA A 235 12.14 -17.26 12.11
C ALA A 235 12.57 -16.07 12.99
N ALA A 236 11.82 -14.98 13.00
CA ALA A 236 12.11 -13.82 13.82
C ALA A 236 11.98 -14.15 15.33
N PRO A 237 12.88 -13.63 16.19
CA PRO A 237 12.75 -13.77 17.63
C PRO A 237 11.47 -13.07 18.13
N PRO A 238 10.86 -13.53 19.24
CA PRO A 238 9.71 -12.85 19.82
C PRO A 238 10.11 -11.42 20.21
N GLY A 239 9.39 -10.44 19.66
CA GLY A 239 9.59 -9.01 19.90
C GLY A 239 8.55 -8.42 20.83
#